data_AF-A0A355WNK4-F1
#
_entry.id   AF-A0A355WNK4-F1
#
_cell.length_a   1.000
_cell.length_b   1.000
_cell.length_c   1.000
_cell.angle_alpha   90.00
_cell.angle_beta   90.00
_cell.angle_gamma   90.00
#
_symmetry.space_group_name_H-M   'P 1'
#
loop_
_entity.id
_entity.type
_entity.pdbx_description
1 polymer ?
#
loop_
_entity_poly.entity_id
_entity_poly.type
_entity_poly.pdbx_seq_one_letter_code
_entity_poly.pdbx_strand_id
1 'polypeptide(L)' 'MAKGTVKWFNSAKGFGFIQPESGGPDVFVHVTAVQEAGLA' A
#
# COMPACT_ATOMS: atom_id res chain seq x y z
N MET A 1 9.90 -1.16 -11.32
CA MET A 1 9.19 -1.30 -10.03
C MET A 1 8.76 0.09 -9.58
N ALA A 2 7.47 0.36 -9.47
CA ALA A 2 6.99 1.59 -8.86
C ALA A 2 7.22 1.49 -7.35
N LYS A 3 7.92 2.45 -6.77
CA LYS A 3 8.22 2.52 -5.34
C LYS A 3 7.38 3.65 -4.72
N GLY A 4 6.99 3.46 -3.47
CA GLY A 4 6.11 4.38 -2.76
C GLY A 4 6.09 4.05 -1.27
N THR A 5 5.65 5.02 -0.47
CA THR A 5 5.57 4.85 1.00
C THR A 5 4.12 4.62 1.41
N VAL A 6 3.90 3.68 2.32
CA VAL A 6 2.57 3.47 2.91
C VAL A 6 2.20 4.72 3.71
N LYS A 7 1.17 5.42 3.24
CA LYS A 7 0.68 6.64 3.90
C LYS A 7 -0.09 6.27 5.16
N TRP A 8 -0.96 5.27 5.04
CA TRP A 8 -1.65 4.66 6.16
C TRP A 8 -2.19 3.29 5.75
N PHE A 9 -2.30 2.39 6.72
CA PHE A 9 -2.82 1.04 6.51
C PHE A 9 -3.67 0.62 7.71
N ASN A 10 -4.84 0.04 7.44
CA ASN A 10 -5.71 -0.54 8.43
C ASN A 10 -5.63 -2.06 8.34
N SER A 11 -4.87 -2.66 9.26
CA SER A 11 -4.73 -4.11 9.35
C SER A 11 -6.02 -4.83 9.77
N ALA A 12 -6.89 -4.19 10.56
CA ALA A 12 -8.16 -4.79 10.97
C ALA A 12 -9.17 -4.87 9.82
N LYS A 13 -9.16 -3.89 8.91
CA LYS A 13 -10.01 -3.88 7.71
C LYS A 13 -9.31 -4.43 6.46
N GLY A 14 -7.99 -4.62 6.50
CA GLY A 14 -7.21 -5.20 5.41
C GLY A 14 -7.03 -4.28 4.19
N PHE A 15 -6.97 -2.96 4.37
CA PHE A 15 -6.72 -2.04 3.25
C PHE A 15 -5.92 -0.81 3.68
N GLY A 16 -5.33 -0.11 2.71
CA GLY A 16 -4.63 1.14 2.94
C GLY A 16 -4.38 1.93 1.67
N PHE A 17 -3.57 2.96 1.80
CA PHE A 17 -3.14 3.80 0.69
C PHE A 17 -1.63 3.99 0.70
N ILE A 18 -1.04 3.95 -0.49
CA ILE A 18 0.37 4.16 -0.74
C ILE A 18 0.52 5.45 -1.54
N GLN A 19 1.43 6.32 -1.10
CA GLN A 19 1.80 7.50 -1.86
C GLN A 19 3.00 7.15 -2.76
N PRO A 20 2.88 7.22 -4.09
CA PRO A 20 3.99 6.95 -5.00
C PRO A 20 5.09 8.00 -4.85
N GLU A 21 6.35 7.59 -4.94
CA GLU A 21 7.48 8.55 -4.90
C GLU A 21 7.53 9.44 -6.15
N SER A 22 6.93 8.98 -7.24
CA SER A 22 6.82 9.73 -8.50
C SER A 22 5.84 10.92 -8.43
N GLY A 23 5.25 11.20 -7.27
CA GLY A 23 4.37 12.36 -7.07
C GLY A 23 2.98 12.22 -7.71
N GLY A 24 2.45 10.99 -7.78
CA GLY A 24 1.14 10.68 -8.35
C GLY A 24 0.01 10.61 -7.32
N PRO A 25 -1.23 10.30 -7.77
CA PRO A 25 -2.36 10.10 -6.87
C PRO A 25 -2.12 8.91 -5.91
N ASP A 26 -2.74 8.98 -4.73
CA ASP A 26 -2.69 7.92 -3.72
C ASP A 26 -3.22 6.61 -4.32
N VAL A 27 -2.44 5.53 -4.21
CA VAL A 27 -2.76 4.20 -4.73
C VAL A 27 -3.40 3.37 -3.65
N PHE A 28 -4.61 2.88 -3.89
CA PHE A 28 -5.29 1.97 -2.98
C PHE A 28 -4.62 0.59 -2.99
N VAL A 29 -4.41 0.02 -1.80
CA VAL A 29 -3.84 -1.32 -1.64
C VAL A 29 -4.72 -2.17 -0.72
N HIS A 30 -4.94 -3.43 -1.11
CA HIS A 30 -5.64 -4.43 -0.31
C HIS A 30 -4.65 -5.40 0.33
N VAL A 31 -4.95 -5.90 1.53
CA VAL A 31 -4.07 -6.75 2.36
C VAL A 31 -3.60 -8.01 1.64
N THR A 32 -4.39 -8.54 0.71
CA THR A 32 -4.00 -9.68 -0.13
C THR A 32 -2.71 -9.37 -0.89
N ALA A 33 -2.59 -8.18 -1.47
CA ALA A 33 -1.39 -7.76 -2.19
C ALA A 33 -0.19 -7.52 -1.24
N VAL A 34 -0.45 -7.15 0.02
CA VAL A 34 0.60 -6.94 1.04
C VAL A 34 1.12 -8.26 1.58
N GLN A 35 0.24 -9.25 1.80
CA GLN A 35 0.61 -10.61 2.18
C GLN A 35 1.38 -11.31 1.07
N GLU A 36 0.95 -11.19 -0.19
CA GLU A 36 1.69 -11.73 -1.33
C GLU A 36 3.07 -11.07 -1.51
N ALA A 37 3.21 -9.81 -1.09
CA ALA A 37 4.49 -9.10 -1.07
C ALA A 37 5.41 -9.48 0.12
N GLY A 38 4.96 -10.35 1.04
CA GLY A 38 5.76 -10.83 2.16
C GLY A 38 6.00 -9.79 3.26
N LEU A 39 5.13 -8.78 3.39
CA LEU A 39 5.25 -7.68 4.35
C LEU A 39 4.41 -7.90 5.64
N ALA A 40 3.96 -9.13 5.90
CA ALA A 40 3.15 -9.50 7.07
C ALA A 40 3.86 -10.53 7.94
#